data_AF-W0RQL2-F1
#
_entry.id   AF-W0RQL2-F1
#
_cell.length_a   1.000
_cell.length_b   1.000
_cell.length_c   1.000
_cell.angle_alpha   90.00
_cell.angle_beta   90.00
_cell.angle_gamma   90.00
#
_symmetry.space_group_name_H-M   'P 1'
#
loop_
_entity.id
_entity.type
_entity.pdbx_description
1 polymer ?
#
loop_
_entity_poly.entity_id
_entity_poly.type
_entity_poly.pdbx_seq_one_letter_code
_entity_poly.pdbx_strand_id
1 'polypeptide(L)'
;MRKQYYFRASPDGLLAWDVDRLVRLTAHFPTRAVPLAEIREIDGPVFGDDEPPTWRSFVGHAQLMEAADLRYPIILAADGAVMDGMHRVARALRDGRSSVDAVQFAEDPAPDYVGRQPDELPY
;
A
#
# COMPACT_ATOMS: atom_id res chain seq x y z
N MET A 1 8.98 -0.01 -12.77
CA MET A 1 7.96 0.46 -11.82
C MET A 1 8.51 1.72 -11.17
N ARG A 2 7.68 2.74 -10.89
CA ARG A 2 8.15 3.94 -10.17
C ARG A 2 8.54 3.51 -8.76
N LYS A 3 9.65 4.00 -8.22
CA LYS A 3 10.07 3.71 -6.85
C LYS A 3 9.03 4.22 -5.86
N GLN A 4 8.66 3.38 -4.89
CA GLN A 4 7.66 3.70 -3.87
C GLN A 4 8.11 3.17 -2.52
N TYR A 5 7.68 3.87 -1.48
CA TYR A 5 7.93 3.50 -0.09
C TYR A 5 6.60 3.47 0.66
N TYR A 6 6.44 2.47 1.52
CA TYR A 6 5.41 2.47 2.55
C TYR A 6 5.96 3.16 3.79
N PHE A 7 5.16 4.04 4.40
CA PHE A 7 5.56 4.80 5.57
C PHE A 7 4.66 4.50 6.77
N ARG A 8 5.26 4.43 7.95
CA ARG A 8 4.53 4.30 9.23
C ARG A 8 5.22 5.11 10.31
N ALA A 9 4.45 5.89 11.06
CA ALA A 9 4.97 6.61 12.23
C ALA A 9 5.34 5.65 13.36
N SER A 10 6.41 5.96 14.10
CA SER A 10 6.84 5.23 15.29
C SER A 10 7.49 6.17 16.31
N PRO A 11 7.71 5.73 17.58
CA PRO A 11 8.45 6.51 18.56
C PRO A 11 9.88 6.89 18.12
N ASP A 12 10.49 6.08 17.27
CA ASP A 12 11.84 6.30 16.73
C ASP A 12 11.85 7.13 15.43
N GLY A 13 10.69 7.68 15.04
CA GLY A 13 10.50 8.46 13.82
C GLY A 13 9.76 7.73 12.71
N LEU A 14 9.79 8.28 11.51
CA LEU A 14 9.13 7.72 10.33
C LEU A 14 9.86 6.46 9.86
N LEU A 15 9.17 5.33 9.83
CA LEU A 15 9.68 4.07 9.29
C LEU A 15 9.33 4.00 7.81
N ALA A 16 10.30 3.62 6.97
CA ALA A 16 10.10 3.48 5.53
C ALA A 16 10.49 2.08 5.05
N TRP A 17 9.60 1.44 4.28
CA TRP A 17 9.85 0.17 3.61
C TRP A 17 9.84 0.38 2.10
N ASP A 18 10.87 -0.12 1.43
CA ASP A 18 10.95 -0.16 -0.03
C ASP A 18 9.92 -1.16 -0.59
N VAL A 19 8.96 -0.67 -1.37
CA VAL A 19 7.91 -1.52 -1.96
C VAL A 19 8.49 -2.61 -2.87
N ASP A 20 9.57 -2.33 -3.61
CA ASP A 20 10.23 -3.35 -4.43
C ASP A 20 10.80 -4.48 -3.57
N ARG A 21 11.28 -4.15 -2.37
CA ARG A 21 11.77 -5.14 -1.40
C ARG A 21 10.61 -5.92 -0.80
N LEU A 22 9.50 -5.27 -0.45
CA LEU A 22 8.31 -5.96 0.04
C LEU A 22 7.80 -6.99 -0.98
N VAL A 23 7.72 -6.61 -2.27
CA VAL A 23 7.35 -7.51 -3.37
C VAL A 23 8.29 -8.72 -3.44
N ARG A 24 9.61 -8.52 -3.30
CA ARG A 24 10.58 -9.63 -3.28
C ARG A 24 10.39 -10.56 -2.07
N LEU A 25 10.14 -9.99 -0.89
CA LEU A 25 9.95 -10.76 0.34
C LEU A 25 8.68 -11.61 0.32
N THR A 26 7.62 -11.14 -0.35
CA THR A 26 6.32 -11.81 -0.39
C THR A 26 6.09 -12.65 -1.65
N ALA A 27 7.07 -12.75 -2.55
CA ALA A 27 6.94 -13.41 -3.87
C ALA A 27 6.47 -14.87 -3.82
N HIS A 28 6.69 -15.56 -2.70
CA HIS A 28 6.30 -16.96 -2.50
C HIS A 28 5.29 -17.15 -1.37
N PHE A 29 4.69 -16.08 -0.87
CA PHE A 29 3.68 -16.18 0.18
C PHE A 29 2.39 -16.78 -0.39
N PRO A 30 1.64 -17.55 0.41
CA PRO A 30 0.33 -18.01 0.01
C PRO A 30 -0.58 -16.79 -0.17
N THR A 31 -1.21 -16.70 -1.34
CA THR A 31 -2.23 -15.67 -1.60
C THR A 31 -3.55 -16.11 -0.97
N ARG A 32 -4.24 -15.17 -0.31
CA ARG A 32 -5.58 -15.37 0.23
C ARG A 32 -6.50 -14.23 -0.17
N ALA A 33 -7.78 -14.52 -0.39
CA ALA A 33 -8.80 -13.50 -0.54
C ALA A 33 -9.11 -12.86 0.82
N VAL A 34 -9.05 -11.53 0.89
CA VAL A 34 -9.39 -10.74 2.08
C VAL A 34 -10.67 -9.96 1.80
N PRO A 35 -11.70 -10.05 2.64
CA PRO A 35 -12.90 -9.22 2.52
C PRO A 35 -12.54 -7.74 2.52
N LEU A 36 -13.11 -6.94 1.61
CA LEU A 36 -12.87 -5.50 1.59
C LEU A 36 -13.30 -4.83 2.90
N ALA A 37 -14.32 -5.37 3.58
CA ALA A 37 -14.77 -4.91 4.89
C ALA A 37 -13.72 -5.04 6.01
N GLU A 38 -12.65 -5.83 5.81
CA GLU A 38 -11.53 -5.94 6.74
C GLU A 38 -10.41 -4.93 6.45
N ILE A 39 -10.46 -4.22 5.31
CA ILE A 39 -9.45 -3.23 4.93
C ILE A 39 -9.81 -1.87 5.52
N ARG A 40 -9.17 -1.54 6.65
CA ARG A 40 -9.41 -0.29 7.40
C ARG A 40 -9.12 0.97 6.60
N GLU A 41 -8.17 0.92 5.67
CA GLU A 41 -7.73 2.07 4.87
C GLU A 41 -8.78 2.53 3.84
N ILE A 42 -9.83 1.73 3.57
CA ILE A 42 -10.92 2.13 2.66
C ILE A 42 -11.64 3.39 3.16
N ASP A 43 -11.83 3.50 4.48
CA ASP A 43 -12.46 4.64 5.13
C ASP A 43 -11.43 5.66 5.66
N GLY A 44 -10.18 5.55 5.21
CA GLY A 44 -9.07 6.42 5.58
C GLY A 44 -8.83 7.58 4.58
N PRO A 45 -7.82 8.42 4.84
CA PRO A 45 -7.38 9.43 3.90
C PRO A 45 -6.94 8.83 2.56
N VAL A 46 -7.40 9.41 1.44
CA VAL A 46 -7.05 8.96 0.08
C VAL A 46 -5.63 9.39 -0.32
N PHE A 47 -5.17 10.53 0.21
CA PHE A 47 -3.89 11.15 -0.10
C PHE A 47 -2.94 11.02 1.08
N GLY A 48 -1.64 10.91 0.81
CA GLY A 48 -0.63 11.06 1.86
C GLY A 48 -0.58 12.51 2.36
N ASP A 49 -0.05 12.72 3.56
CA ASP A 49 -0.02 14.04 4.20
C ASP A 49 0.70 15.12 3.37
N ASP A 50 1.65 14.71 2.52
CA ASP A 50 2.44 15.59 1.66
C ASP A 50 1.77 15.89 0.29
N GLU A 51 0.61 15.28 -0.01
CA GLU A 51 -0.08 15.46 -1.28
C GLU A 51 -1.37 16.31 -1.12
N PRO A 52 -1.41 17.52 -1.71
CA PRO A 52 -2.61 18.36 -1.65
C PRO A 52 -3.81 17.67 -2.33
N PRO A 53 -5.00 17.67 -1.69
CA PRO A 53 -6.22 17.04 -2.22
C PRO A 53 -6.87 17.93 -3.30
N THR A 54 -6.21 18.04 -4.46
CA THR A 54 -6.71 18.80 -5.61
C THR A 54 -7.43 17.90 -6.60
N TRP A 55 -8.25 18.49 -7.49
CA TRP A 55 -8.84 17.75 -8.60
C TRP A 55 -7.79 17.11 -9.52
N ARG A 56 -6.60 17.70 -9.63
CA ARG A 56 -5.52 17.16 -10.45
C ARG A 56 -4.91 15.90 -9.82
N SER A 57 -4.63 15.91 -8.52
CA SER A 57 -4.15 14.72 -7.81
C SER A 57 -5.22 13.63 -7.79
N PHE A 58 -6.48 13.99 -7.54
CA PHE A 58 -7.60 13.03 -7.61
C PHE A 58 -7.67 12.30 -8.96
N VAL A 59 -7.61 13.03 -10.08
CA VAL A 59 -7.61 12.40 -11.42
C VAL A 59 -6.39 11.50 -11.62
N GLY A 60 -5.22 11.89 -11.11
CA GLY A 60 -4.02 11.05 -11.13
C GLY A 60 -4.21 9.73 -10.40
N HIS A 61 -4.79 9.76 -9.19
CA HIS A 61 -5.10 8.54 -8.43
C HIS A 61 -6.15 7.67 -9.13
N ALA A 62 -7.18 8.28 -9.73
CA ALA A 62 -8.19 7.56 -10.49
C ALA A 62 -7.58 6.82 -11.69
N GLN A 63 -6.64 7.44 -12.41
CA GLN A 63 -5.92 6.80 -13.51
C GLN A 63 -5.07 5.62 -13.05
N LEU A 64 -4.38 5.74 -11.90
CA LEU A 64 -3.60 4.64 -11.32
C LEU A 64 -4.50 3.48 -10.88
N MET A 65 -5.66 3.77 -10.28
CA MET A 65 -6.68 2.78 -9.96
C MET A 65 -7.21 2.07 -11.21
N GLU A 66 -7.50 2.80 -12.29
CA GLU A 66 -7.96 2.21 -13.55
C GLU A 66 -6.90 1.35 -14.24
N ALA A 67 -5.63 1.69 -14.09
CA ALA A 67 -4.50 0.92 -14.62
C ALA A 67 -4.08 -0.25 -13.70
N ALA A 68 -4.58 -0.32 -12.47
CA ALA A 68 -4.19 -1.34 -11.50
C ALA A 68 -4.64 -2.74 -11.92
N ASP A 69 -3.71 -3.68 -11.93
CA ASP A 69 -3.95 -5.07 -12.31
C ASP A 69 -4.24 -5.92 -11.06
N LEU A 70 -5.49 -6.40 -10.96
CA LEU A 70 -5.97 -7.20 -9.84
C LEU A 70 -5.43 -8.64 -9.83
N ARG A 71 -4.64 -9.07 -10.82
CA ARG A 71 -3.95 -10.37 -10.79
C ARG A 71 -2.81 -10.41 -9.77
N TYR A 72 -2.33 -9.25 -9.31
CA TYR A 72 -1.27 -9.16 -8.31
C TYR A 72 -1.88 -8.87 -6.93
N PRO A 73 -1.54 -9.64 -5.88
CA PRO A 73 -2.11 -9.46 -4.55
C PRO A 73 -1.60 -8.19 -3.87
N ILE A 74 -2.43 -7.55 -3.04
CA ILE A 74 -1.98 -6.47 -2.13
C ILE A 74 -1.03 -7.05 -1.07
N ILE A 75 -0.21 -6.20 -0.46
CA ILE A 75 0.71 -6.60 0.60
C ILE A 75 0.21 -6.04 1.93
N LEU A 76 -0.02 -6.93 2.89
CA LEU A 76 -0.46 -6.59 4.23
C LEU A 76 0.68 -6.75 5.24
N ALA A 77 0.79 -5.79 6.15
CA ALA A 77 1.56 -5.90 7.38
C ALA A 77 0.95 -6.96 8.32
N ALA A 78 1.69 -7.34 9.36
CA ALA A 78 1.25 -8.31 10.36
C ALA A 78 -0.03 -7.89 11.08
N ASP A 79 -0.23 -6.59 11.28
CA ASP A 79 -1.44 -6.02 11.89
C ASP A 79 -2.60 -5.79 10.88
N GLY A 80 -2.40 -6.15 9.62
CA GLY A 80 -3.37 -5.97 8.54
C GLY A 80 -3.29 -4.62 7.81
N ALA A 81 -2.31 -3.75 8.10
CA ALA A 81 -2.12 -2.52 7.32
C ALA A 81 -1.84 -2.81 5.85
N VAL A 82 -2.39 -2.04 4.93
CA VAL A 82 -2.00 -2.12 3.51
C VAL A 82 -0.63 -1.45 3.32
N MET A 83 0.42 -2.26 3.17
CA MET A 83 1.76 -1.76 2.85
C MET A 83 1.89 -1.40 1.36
N ASP A 84 1.21 -2.13 0.49
CA ASP A 84 1.17 -1.86 -0.94
C ASP A 84 -0.15 -2.31 -1.56
N GLY A 85 -0.63 -1.54 -2.56
CA GLY A 85 -1.78 -1.91 -3.37
C GLY A 85 -3.09 -1.18 -3.08
N MET A 86 -3.09 -0.02 -2.40
CA MET A 86 -4.32 0.75 -2.19
C MET A 86 -5.07 1.09 -3.49
N HIS A 87 -4.39 1.30 -4.62
CA HIS A 87 -5.06 1.46 -5.93
C HIS A 87 -5.77 0.17 -6.39
N ARG A 88 -5.25 -1.01 -6.05
CA ARG A 88 -5.92 -2.30 -6.31
C ARG A 88 -7.12 -2.51 -5.38
N VAL A 89 -7.01 -2.12 -4.11
CA VAL A 89 -8.15 -2.10 -3.17
C VAL A 89 -9.26 -1.20 -3.72
N ALA A 90 -8.94 0.04 -4.08
CA ALA A 90 -9.89 1.00 -4.64
C ALA A 90 -10.53 0.47 -5.94
N ARG A 91 -9.74 -0.19 -6.80
CA ARG A 91 -10.25 -0.81 -8.03
C ARG A 91 -11.21 -1.96 -7.73
N ALA A 92 -10.88 -2.84 -6.79
CA ALA A 92 -11.76 -3.93 -6.37
C ALA A 92 -13.10 -3.39 -5.80
N LEU A 93 -13.04 -2.33 -5.00
CA LEU A 93 -14.21 -1.63 -4.48
C LEU A 93 -15.07 -1.04 -5.62
N ARG A 94 -14.45 -0.33 -6.57
CA ARG A 94 -15.12 0.26 -7.74
C ARG A 94 -15.76 -0.80 -8.66
N ASP A 95 -15.15 -1.98 -8.76
CA ASP A 95 -15.66 -3.12 -9.51
C ASP A 95 -16.81 -3.86 -8.77
N GLY A 96 -17.16 -3.44 -7.55
CA GLY A 96 -18.21 -4.07 -6.74
C GLY A 96 -17.82 -5.45 -6.20
N ARG A 97 -16.52 -5.74 -6.06
CA ARG A 97 -16.03 -6.99 -5.48
C ARG A 97 -16.24 -6.99 -3.97
N SER A 98 -16.42 -8.17 -3.38
CA SER A 98 -16.47 -8.33 -1.92
C SER A 98 -15.10 -8.53 -1.29
N SER A 99 -14.08 -8.87 -2.07
CA SER A 99 -12.74 -9.19 -1.61
C SER A 99 -11.65 -8.77 -2.60
N VAL A 100 -10.41 -8.76 -2.11
CA VAL A 100 -9.17 -8.57 -2.88
C VAL A 100 -8.15 -9.63 -2.48
N ASP A 101 -7.35 -10.09 -3.44
CA ASP A 101 -6.25 -11.02 -3.16
C ASP A 101 -5.13 -10.30 -2.41
N ALA A 102 -4.62 -10.94 -1.37
CA ALA A 102 -3.59 -10.40 -0.50
C ALA A 102 -2.55 -11.46 -0.12
N VAL A 103 -1.33 -10.99 0.14
CA VAL A 103 -0.29 -11.70 0.88
C VAL A 103 0.01 -10.91 2.15
N GLN A 104 0.31 -11.60 3.24
CA GLN A 104 0.45 -10.97 4.55
C GLN A 104 1.68 -11.47 5.29
N PHE A 105 2.41 -10.53 5.91
CA PHE A 105 3.49 -10.86 6.84
C PHE A 105 2.93 -11.43 8.15
N ALA A 106 3.56 -12.47 8.69
CA ALA A 106 3.27 -12.92 10.05
C ALA A 106 3.92 -12.00 11.10
N GLU A 107 5.08 -11.45 10.75
CA GLU A 107 5.81 -10.43 11.49
C GLU A 107 6.36 -9.44 10.45
N ASP A 108 6.23 -8.14 10.73
CA ASP A 108 6.71 -7.10 9.82
C ASP A 108 8.23 -7.23 9.60
N PRO A 109 8.72 -7.14 8.35
CA PRO A 109 10.15 -7.05 8.13
C PRO A 109 10.70 -5.76 8.73
N ALA A 110 11.99 -5.74 9.07
CA ALA A 110 12.66 -4.49 9.44
C ALA A 110 12.51 -3.44 8.32
N PRO A 111 12.28 -2.15 8.68
CA PRO A 111 12.24 -1.06 7.71
C PRO A 111 13.60 -0.86 7.05
N ASP A 112 13.58 -0.36 5.82
CA ASP A 112 14.79 -0.03 5.07
C ASP A 112 15.43 1.28 5.57
N TYR A 113 14.61 2.20 6.06
CA TYR A 113 15.05 3.47 6.68
C TYR A 113 14.22 3.80 7.92
N VAL A 114 14.86 4.45 8.89
CA VAL A 114 14.24 4.92 10.14
C VAL A 114 14.58 6.40 10.32
N GLY A 115 13.56 7.20 10.63
CA GLY A 115 13.70 8.63 10.93
C GLY A 115 14.00 9.51 9.72
N ARG A 116 13.90 8.98 8.50
CA ARG A 116 14.10 9.74 7.25
C ARG A 116 12.78 10.22 6.69
N GLN A 117 12.75 11.47 6.25
CA GLN A 117 11.60 12.04 5.55
C GLN A 117 11.52 11.51 4.11
N PRO A 118 10.33 11.53 3.49
CA PRO A 118 10.15 11.01 2.13
C PRO A 118 11.17 11.60 1.14
N ASP A 119 11.41 12.90 1.16
CA ASP A 119 12.34 13.60 0.26
C ASP A 119 13.82 13.25 0.45
N GLU A 120 14.18 12.55 1.53
CA GLU A 120 15.53 12.08 1.82
C GLU A 120 15.81 10.65 1.30
N LEU A 121 14.82 9.99 0.71
CA LEU A 121 14.90 8.61 0.22
C LEU A 121 15.28 8.54 -1.27
N PRO A 122 15.95 7.45 -1.71
CA PRO A 122 16.28 7.29 -3.12
C PRO A 122 15.04 6.87 -3.93
N TYR A 123 14.58 7.72 -4.85
CA TYR A 123 13.47 7.49 -5.80
C TYR A 123 13.95 7.22 -7.23
#